data_AF-A0A9X1ZSG2-F1
#
_entry.id   AF-A0A9X1ZSG2-F1
#
_cell.length_a   1.000
_cell.length_b   1.000
_cell.length_c   1.000
_cell.angle_alpha   90.00
_cell.angle_beta   90.00
_cell.angle_gamma   90.00
#
_symmetry.space_group_name_H-M   'P 1'
#
loop_
_entity.id
_entity.type
_entity.pdbx_description
1 polymer ?
#
loop_
_entity_poly.entity_id
_entity_poly.type
_entity_poly.pdbx_seq_one_letter_code
_entity_poly.pdbx_strand_id
1 'polypeptide(L)' 'MGINPDHAYAWSRTRMGGWAVAKSPILRTTITVERLKMKGYVSLIEYYNR' A
#
# COMPACT_ATOMS: atom_id res chain seq x y z
N MET A 1 5.43 10.28 -0.82
CA MET A 1 4.68 9.25 -0.05
C MET A 1 4.75 9.67 1.41
N GLY A 2 3.61 9.73 2.11
CA GLY A 2 3.50 10.41 3.42
C GLY A 2 4.13 9.70 4.62
N ILE A 3 5.16 8.87 4.40
CA ILE A 3 5.86 8.16 5.46
C ILE A 3 7.32 8.57 5.45
N ASN A 4 7.91 8.72 6.64
CA ASN A 4 9.32 9.01 6.80
C ASN A 4 10.18 7.98 6.02
N PRO A 5 11.06 8.42 5.11
CA PRO A 5 11.98 7.54 4.38
C PRO A 5 12.76 6.57 5.27
N ASP A 6 13.16 6.99 6.48
CA ASP A 6 13.91 6.16 7.42
C ASP A 6 13.06 4.97 7.91
N HIS A 7 11.78 5.22 8.17
CA HIS A 7 10.85 4.17 8.55
C HIS A 7 10.62 3.23 7.36
N ALA A 8 10.41 3.75 6.15
CA ALA A 8 10.26 2.93 4.96
C ALA A 8 11.47 2.02 4.72
N TYR A 9 12.68 2.53 4.97
CA TYR A 9 13.93 1.79 4.85
C TYR A 9 14.13 0.73 5.95
N ALA A 10 13.62 0.97 7.17
CA ALA A 10 13.59 -0.05 8.21
C ALA A 10 12.62 -1.20 7.82
N TRP A 11 11.44 -0.87 7.30
CA TRP A 11 10.42 -1.85 6.91
C TRP A 11 10.85 -2.73 5.72
N SER A 12 11.58 -2.17 4.75
CA SER A 12 12.11 -2.95 3.62
C SER A 12 13.10 -4.03 4.02
N ARG A 13 13.72 -3.91 5.21
CA ARG A 13 14.69 -4.86 5.78
C ARG A 13 14.11 -5.73 6.90
N THR A 14 12.80 -5.78 7.05
CA THR A 14 12.17 -6.66 8.03
C THR A 14 12.24 -8.12 7.59
N ARG A 15 12.47 -9.05 8.53
CA ARG A 15 12.39 -10.51 8.27
C ARG A 15 10.95 -11.02 8.16
N MET A 16 9.99 -10.12 8.06
CA MET A 16 8.56 -10.45 7.95
C MET A 16 8.27 -10.93 6.53
N GLY A 17 7.53 -12.04 6.41
CA GLY A 17 7.06 -12.49 5.09
C GLY A 17 6.18 -11.44 4.43
N GLY A 18 6.13 -11.41 3.09
CA GLY A 18 5.42 -10.38 2.33
C GLY A 18 3.95 -10.19 2.74
N TRP A 19 3.29 -11.27 3.17
CA TRP A 19 1.92 -11.21 3.70
C TRP A 19 1.79 -10.48 5.04
N ALA A 20 2.78 -10.61 5.93
CA ALA A 20 2.82 -9.87 7.19
C ALA A 20 3.11 -8.38 6.94
N VAL A 21 3.98 -8.08 5.97
CA VAL A 21 4.26 -6.70 5.54
C VAL A 21 3.02 -6.06 4.91
N ALA A 22 2.22 -6.80 4.13
CA ALA A 22 0.97 -6.30 3.54
C ALA A 22 -0.02 -5.74 4.57
N LYS A 23 -0.05 -6.30 5.77
CA LYS A 23 -0.91 -5.86 6.89
C LYS A 23 -0.26 -4.81 7.80
N SER A 24 0.99 -4.42 7.54
CA SER A 24 1.69 -3.44 8.37
C SER A 24 1.20 -2.01 8.11
N PRO A 25 1.43 -1.08 9.06
CA PRO A 25 1.06 0.33 8.89
C PRO A 25 1.71 0.98 7.66
N ILE A 26 2.87 0.50 7.21
CA ILE A 26 3.57 1.08 6.05
C ILE A 26 2.77 0.89 4.77
N LEU A 27 2.34 -0.34 4.45
CA LEU A 27 1.58 -0.60 3.23
C LEU A 27 0.17 -0.02 3.30
N ARG A 28 -0.44 0.01 4.49
CA ARG A 28 -1.76 0.62 4.71
C ARG A 28 -1.77 2.14 4.50
N THR A 29 -0.64 2.80 4.69
CA THR A 29 -0.50 4.27 4.54
C THR A 29 0.11 4.68 3.20
N THR A 30 0.88 3.81 2.53
CA THR A 30 1.37 4.07 1.17
C THR A 30 0.36 3.74 0.08
N ILE A 31 -0.35 2.61 0.18
CA ILE A 31 -1.24 2.06 -0.85
C ILE A 31 -2.69 2.35 -0.49
N THR A 32 -3.10 3.62 -0.59
CA THR A 32 -4.50 4.01 -0.44
C THR A 32 -5.25 3.87 -1.77
N VAL A 33 -6.54 3.55 -1.71
CA VAL A 33 -7.39 3.43 -2.91
C VAL A 33 -7.38 4.72 -3.73
N GLU A 34 -7.38 5.88 -3.07
CA GLU A 34 -7.29 7.19 -3.73
C GLU A 34 -6.00 7.33 -4.56
N ARG A 35 -4.86 6.94 -4.01
CA ARG A 35 -3.57 6.99 -4.73
C ARG A 35 -3.49 5.96 -5.85
N LEU A 36 -4.12 4.80 -5.68
CA LEU A 36 -4.24 3.80 -6.74
C LEU A 36 -5.13 4.32 -7.88
N LYS A 37 -6.26 4.95 -7.57
CA LYS A 37 -7.12 5.60 -8.56
C LYS A 37 -6.40 6.71 -9.32
N MET A 38 -5.63 7.55 -8.62
CA MET A 38 -4.77 8.56 -9.28
C MET A 38 -3.72 7.96 -10.22
N LYS A 39 -3.26 6.73 -9.95
CA LYS A 39 -2.34 5.99 -10.82
C LYS A 39 -3.04 5.27 -11.99
N GLY A 40 -4.37 5.36 -12.10
CA GLY A 40 -5.16 4.72 -13.15
C GLY A 40 -5.65 3.32 -12.83
N TYR A 41 -5.51 2.85 -11.58
CA TYR A 41 -6.10 1.57 -11.17
C TYR A 41 -7.61 1.73 -10.97
N VAL A 42 -8.38 0.86 -11.61
CA VAL A 42 -9.84 0.79 -11.44
C VAL A 42 -10.16 -0.06 -10.22
N SER A 43 -11.06 0.40 -9.36
CA SER A 43 -11.49 -0.41 -8.23
C SER A 43 -12.33 -1.59 -8.72
N LEU A 44 -12.11 -2.77 -8.15
CA LEU A 44 -12.85 -3.98 -8.54
C LEU A 44 -14.36 -3.83 -8.34
N ILE A 45 -14.77 -3.06 -7.33
CA ILE A 45 -16.18 -2.78 -7.04
C ILE A 45 -16.80 -1.93 -8.16
N GLU A 46 -16.12 -0.89 -8.64
CA GLU A 46 -16.58 -0.09 -9.78
C GLU A 46 -16.63 -0.92 -11.07
N TYR A 47 -15.71 -1.87 -11.24
CA TYR A 47 -15.72 -2.78 -12.39
C TYR A 47 -16.88 -3.78 -12.33
N TYR A 48 -17.20 -4.31 -11.15
CA TYR A 48 -18.24 -5.32 -10.98
C TYR A 48 -19.67 -4.75 -11.03
N ASN A 49 -19.86 -3.51 -10.59
CA ASN A 49 -21.17 -2.84 -10.61
C ASN A 49 -21.52 -2.23 -11.99
N ARG A 50 -20.77 -2.55 -13.03
CA ARG A 50 -20.98 -2.10 -14.41
C ARG A 50 -21.55 -3.24 -15.24
#